data_AF-W2HRX0-F1
#
_entry.id   AF-W2HRX0-F1
#
_cell.length_a   1.000
_cell.length_b   1.000
_cell.length_c   1.000
_cell.angle_alpha   90.00
_cell.angle_beta   90.00
_cell.angle_gamma   90.00
#
_symmetry.space_group_name_H-M   'P 1'
#
loop_
_entity.id
_entity.type
_entity.pdbx_description
1 polymer ?
#
loop_
_entity_poly.entity_id
_entity_poly.type
_entity_poly.pdbx_seq_one_letter_code
_entity_poly.pdbx_strand_id
1 'polypeptide(L)'
;MVKIFRTPLAMAALAWSCYHGATTAEDLCSIAPSSYSGAKTTYPQLATALETMEQYSIAAWYTDRLSDSDRSTMLSSLTSQCSEDSRMTIAVYGIPDKDCNAGLSSSGTVQSTSDYESFLSQLTTAVGDRKVLYVVEPDAVGLLANGGCGESAGYLDNLKIAVAALSANANAELYVDVGYWLLADSTNAAAVATIVNELSASGTLKGITINTSNYRSNDECTTYCNNFQTAMGSSTMTCIIDTSRNYNGSPTSDWCNVKTAGIGKPPTSETGISNIDYFMWIKPPGESDGICTDTSYSDESLTGVTAGTFYEEGFQMLWDQGYFVNEQGMATISGSSNSSTSQTSSQTGTQTTSQTGTQTATQTAGSNADQTSSVAQDYDSTTQSAAGTVAPADNGSYLSTTTPVATTTTPAVTPTPTPTATTAIPTATSSTSSNTSQTSSCKVKRRMRKL
;
A
#
# COMPACT_ATOMS: atom_id res chain seq x y z
N MET A 1 -28.11 71.14 -28.52
CA MET A 1 -28.18 70.53 -27.18
C MET A 1 -29.05 69.29 -27.26
N VAL A 2 -28.64 68.15 -26.67
CA VAL A 2 -29.49 66.95 -26.38
C VAL A 2 -29.94 66.19 -27.66
N LYS A 3 -29.87 64.85 -27.80
CA LYS A 3 -29.50 63.75 -26.89
C LYS A 3 -28.76 62.64 -27.66
N ILE A 4 -27.81 61.98 -27.00
CA ILE A 4 -27.22 60.72 -27.47
C ILE A 4 -28.15 59.58 -27.04
N PHE A 5 -28.45 58.63 -27.93
CA PHE A 5 -28.89 57.28 -27.56
C PHE A 5 -27.92 56.26 -28.16
N ARG A 6 -27.16 55.60 -27.28
CA ARG A 6 -26.34 54.44 -27.63
C ARG A 6 -27.14 53.17 -27.30
N THR A 7 -27.14 52.23 -28.24
CA THR A 7 -27.79 50.92 -28.13
C THR A 7 -27.01 50.00 -27.17
N PRO A 8 -27.67 49.34 -26.19
CA PRO A 8 -27.07 48.27 -25.40
C PRO A 8 -27.59 46.90 -25.88
N LEU A 9 -26.96 46.34 -26.92
CA LEU A 9 -27.32 45.01 -27.45
C LEU A 9 -26.05 44.26 -27.91
N ALA A 10 -25.06 44.20 -27.00
CA ALA A 10 -23.75 43.57 -27.24
C ALA A 10 -23.07 43.04 -25.95
N MET A 11 -23.83 42.74 -24.89
CA MET A 11 -23.30 42.20 -23.62
C MET A 11 -24.18 41.09 -23.03
N ALA A 12 -24.59 40.12 -23.85
CA ALA A 12 -25.39 38.96 -23.41
C ALA A 12 -24.89 37.60 -23.96
N ALA A 13 -23.74 37.58 -24.65
CA ALA A 13 -23.23 36.39 -25.37
C ALA A 13 -21.83 35.94 -24.91
N LEU A 14 -21.37 36.38 -23.73
CA LEU A 14 -20.01 36.15 -23.22
C LEU A 14 -19.96 35.72 -21.75
N ALA A 15 -21.09 35.20 -21.23
CA ALA A 15 -21.22 34.71 -19.85
C ALA A 15 -21.55 33.20 -19.77
N TRP A 16 -21.37 32.45 -20.87
CA TRP A 16 -21.74 31.03 -20.97
C TRP A 16 -20.57 30.11 -21.36
N SER A 17 -19.33 30.56 -21.14
CA SER A 17 -18.11 29.84 -21.52
C SER A 17 -17.17 29.57 -20.34
N CYS A 18 -17.64 29.78 -19.11
CA CYS A 18 -16.84 29.62 -17.89
C CYS A 18 -17.55 28.83 -16.78
N TYR A 19 -18.45 27.91 -17.13
CA TYR A 19 -18.57 26.68 -16.36
C TYR A 19 -17.47 25.73 -16.85
N HIS A 20 -16.23 26.00 -16.42
CA HIS A 20 -15.31 24.89 -16.20
C HIS A 20 -15.99 24.03 -15.14
N GLY A 21 -16.24 22.76 -15.44
CA GLY A 21 -16.77 21.85 -14.45
C GLY A 21 -15.85 21.91 -13.24
N ALA A 22 -16.39 22.29 -12.08
CA ALA A 22 -15.75 21.90 -10.84
C ALA A 22 -15.81 20.37 -10.83
N THR A 23 -14.70 19.75 -11.23
CA THR A 23 -14.47 18.33 -10.99
C THR A 23 -14.39 18.21 -9.48
N THR A 24 -15.54 17.93 -8.86
CA THR A 24 -15.61 17.50 -7.47
C THR A 24 -14.65 16.34 -7.32
N ALA A 25 -13.81 16.38 -6.28
CA ALA A 25 -13.03 15.23 -5.85
C ALA A 25 -13.94 14.00 -5.88
N GLU A 26 -13.56 12.96 -6.61
CA GLU A 26 -14.38 11.76 -6.69
C GLU A 26 -14.23 10.97 -5.39
N ASP A 27 -15.35 10.72 -4.72
CA ASP A 27 -15.36 9.93 -3.49
C ASP A 27 -14.80 8.54 -3.77
N LEU A 28 -13.75 8.16 -3.04
CA LEU A 28 -13.25 6.81 -3.01
C LEU A 28 -14.26 5.92 -2.28
N CYS A 29 -14.54 4.74 -2.83
CA CYS A 29 -15.47 3.79 -2.25
C CYS A 29 -14.87 2.38 -2.19
N SER A 30 -15.23 1.64 -1.14
CA SER A 30 -14.86 0.25 -0.96
C SER A 30 -15.90 -0.47 -0.09
N ILE A 31 -15.64 -1.74 0.22
CA ILE A 31 -16.36 -2.52 1.23
C ILE A 31 -15.54 -2.58 2.51
N ALA A 32 -16.22 -2.73 3.66
CA ALA A 32 -15.56 -2.96 4.94
C ALA A 32 -14.71 -4.25 4.90
N PRO A 33 -13.51 -4.27 5.52
CA PRO A 33 -12.72 -5.49 5.67
C PRO A 33 -13.53 -6.61 6.35
N SER A 34 -13.44 -7.83 5.82
CA SER A 34 -14.20 -8.98 6.34
C SER A 34 -13.86 -9.30 7.81
N SER A 35 -12.64 -8.96 8.23
CA SER A 35 -12.13 -9.06 9.60
C SER A 35 -12.89 -8.18 10.61
N TYR A 36 -13.42 -7.02 10.20
CA TYR A 36 -14.01 -6.03 11.10
C TYR A 36 -15.33 -6.48 11.72
N SER A 37 -16.18 -7.21 10.97
CA SER A 37 -17.46 -7.70 11.49
C SER A 37 -17.28 -8.71 12.63
N GLY A 38 -16.29 -9.61 12.47
CA GLY A 38 -15.87 -10.52 13.55
C GLY A 38 -15.27 -9.75 14.72
N ALA A 39 -14.36 -8.80 14.46
CA ALA A 39 -13.71 -7.99 15.47
C ALA A 39 -14.70 -7.20 16.35
N LYS A 40 -15.72 -6.56 15.77
CA LYS A 40 -16.76 -5.84 16.53
C LYS A 40 -17.57 -6.77 17.46
N THR A 41 -17.72 -8.04 17.09
CA THR A 41 -18.43 -9.05 17.89
C THR A 41 -17.55 -9.57 19.04
N THR A 42 -16.28 -9.86 18.76
CA THR A 42 -15.32 -10.40 19.73
C THR A 42 -14.82 -9.33 20.71
N TYR A 43 -14.69 -8.09 20.25
CA TYR A 43 -14.10 -6.96 20.98
C TYR A 43 -15.03 -5.73 20.95
N PRO A 44 -16.16 -5.73 21.70
CA PRO A 44 -17.14 -4.63 21.65
C PRO A 44 -16.58 -3.25 22.01
N GLN A 45 -15.49 -3.19 22.79
CA GLN A 45 -14.75 -1.96 23.09
C GLN A 45 -14.15 -1.27 21.86
N LEU A 46 -13.93 -2.01 20.77
CA LEU A 46 -13.43 -1.48 19.50
C LEU A 46 -14.56 -1.02 18.57
N ALA A 47 -15.83 -1.28 18.89
CA ALA A 47 -16.94 -1.13 17.94
C ALA A 47 -17.06 0.28 17.36
N THR A 48 -17.07 1.33 18.20
CA THR A 48 -17.14 2.73 17.76
C THR A 48 -15.95 3.12 16.87
N ALA A 49 -14.75 2.62 17.17
CA ALA A 49 -13.56 2.88 16.36
C ALA A 49 -13.68 2.19 14.99
N LEU A 50 -14.03 0.89 14.96
CA LEU A 50 -14.23 0.13 13.73
C LEU A 50 -15.36 0.71 12.86
N GLU A 51 -16.49 1.10 13.46
CA GLU A 51 -17.60 1.79 12.77
C GLU A 51 -17.18 3.16 12.20
N THR A 52 -16.21 3.84 12.84
CA THR A 52 -15.60 5.07 12.29
C THR A 52 -14.71 4.74 11.09
N MET A 53 -13.89 3.70 11.17
CA MET A 53 -13.05 3.25 10.04
C MET A 53 -13.89 2.83 8.83
N GLU A 54 -15.04 2.19 9.05
CA GLU A 54 -15.99 1.77 8.01
C GLU A 54 -16.67 2.94 7.27
N GLN A 55 -16.54 4.19 7.74
CA GLN A 55 -17.01 5.37 7.00
C GLN A 55 -16.05 5.78 5.85
N TYR A 56 -14.88 5.15 5.75
CA TYR A 56 -13.82 5.51 4.81
C TYR A 56 -13.42 4.34 3.90
N SER A 57 -12.86 4.68 2.73
CA SER A 57 -12.45 3.70 1.73
C SER A 57 -11.16 2.97 2.11
N ILE A 58 -11.29 1.76 2.66
CA ILE A 58 -10.18 0.81 2.85
C ILE A 58 -10.10 -0.07 1.60
N ALA A 59 -8.99 -0.09 0.88
CA ALA A 59 -8.88 -0.76 -0.42
C ALA A 59 -9.27 -2.25 -0.34
N ALA A 60 -10.12 -2.70 -1.26
CA ALA A 60 -10.57 -4.08 -1.29
C ALA A 60 -9.47 -4.97 -1.92
N TRP A 61 -8.95 -5.95 -1.17
CA TRP A 61 -7.87 -6.82 -1.65
C TRP A 61 -8.40 -7.98 -2.51
N TYR A 62 -8.27 -7.82 -3.82
CA TYR A 62 -8.52 -8.87 -4.80
C TYR A 62 -7.27 -9.73 -4.91
N THR A 63 -7.22 -10.82 -4.13
CA THR A 63 -6.06 -11.71 -4.03
C THR A 63 -6.41 -13.16 -4.31
N ASP A 64 -5.50 -13.87 -4.95
CA ASP A 64 -5.62 -15.30 -5.30
C ASP A 64 -5.56 -16.26 -4.09
N ARG A 65 -5.31 -15.72 -2.89
CA ARG A 65 -5.45 -16.45 -1.62
C ARG A 65 -6.91 -16.63 -1.19
N LEU A 66 -7.82 -15.80 -1.72
CA LEU A 66 -9.26 -15.98 -1.59
C LEU A 66 -9.75 -17.03 -2.61
N SER A 67 -10.75 -17.83 -2.21
CA SER A 67 -11.38 -18.75 -3.16
C SER A 67 -12.11 -17.99 -4.27
N ASP A 68 -12.33 -18.63 -5.42
CA ASP A 68 -13.09 -18.05 -6.54
C ASP A 68 -14.48 -17.55 -6.09
N SER A 69 -15.11 -18.24 -5.14
CA SER A 69 -16.40 -17.84 -4.56
C SER A 69 -16.29 -16.58 -3.70
N ASP A 70 -15.23 -16.46 -2.89
CA ASP A 70 -15.02 -15.30 -2.03
C ASP A 70 -14.63 -14.07 -2.86
N ARG A 71 -13.79 -14.24 -3.88
CA ARG A 71 -13.45 -13.18 -4.87
C ARG A 71 -14.69 -12.71 -5.64
N SER A 72 -15.53 -13.63 -6.10
CA SER A 72 -16.80 -13.30 -6.77
C SER A 72 -17.77 -12.56 -5.84
N THR A 73 -17.86 -12.98 -4.57
CA THR A 73 -18.68 -12.33 -3.54
C THR A 73 -18.17 -10.91 -3.26
N MET A 74 -16.87 -10.74 -3.04
CA MET A 74 -16.20 -9.46 -2.86
C MET A 74 -16.48 -8.49 -4.01
N LEU A 75 -16.30 -8.93 -5.27
CA LEU A 75 -16.56 -8.10 -6.45
C LEU A 75 -18.04 -7.74 -6.59
N SER A 76 -18.95 -8.68 -6.31
CA SER A 76 -20.39 -8.43 -6.31
C SER A 76 -20.80 -7.44 -5.21
N SER A 77 -20.21 -7.56 -4.03
CA SER A 77 -20.43 -6.64 -2.90
C SER A 77 -19.90 -5.24 -3.19
N LEU A 78 -18.72 -5.13 -3.81
CA LEU A 78 -18.10 -3.84 -4.15
C LEU A 78 -18.89 -3.09 -5.22
N THR A 79 -19.22 -3.77 -6.33
CA THR A 79 -19.97 -3.17 -7.45
C THR A 79 -21.41 -2.79 -7.10
N SER A 80 -22.02 -3.46 -6.11
CA SER A 80 -23.39 -3.15 -5.65
C SER A 80 -23.47 -2.12 -4.52
N GLN A 81 -22.45 -2.01 -3.66
CA GLN A 81 -22.42 -1.02 -2.57
C GLN A 81 -21.85 0.33 -3.00
N CYS A 82 -20.83 0.33 -3.87
CA CYS A 82 -20.32 1.56 -4.45
C CYS A 82 -21.27 2.08 -5.54
N SER A 83 -21.48 3.39 -5.56
CA SER A 83 -22.28 4.05 -6.60
C SER A 83 -21.51 4.12 -7.93
N GLU A 84 -22.22 4.36 -9.02
CA GLU A 84 -21.64 4.62 -10.35
C GLU A 84 -20.77 5.89 -10.38
N ASP A 85 -21.08 6.87 -9.52
CA ASP A 85 -20.35 8.15 -9.44
C ASP A 85 -19.07 8.05 -8.60
N SER A 86 -19.03 7.14 -7.61
CA SER A 86 -17.87 6.88 -6.75
C SER A 86 -16.80 6.01 -7.42
N ARG A 87 -15.53 6.17 -7.03
CA ARG A 87 -14.39 5.42 -7.55
C ARG A 87 -14.07 4.24 -6.65
N MET A 88 -14.29 3.02 -7.12
CA MET A 88 -14.00 1.79 -6.36
C MET A 88 -12.48 1.64 -6.15
N THR A 89 -12.02 1.29 -4.94
CA THR A 89 -10.58 1.09 -4.66
C THR A 89 -10.25 -0.40 -4.51
N ILE A 90 -9.33 -0.91 -5.33
CA ILE A 90 -8.98 -2.33 -5.37
C ILE A 90 -7.47 -2.50 -5.33
N ALA A 91 -6.97 -3.30 -4.38
CA ALA A 91 -5.60 -3.81 -4.41
C ALA A 91 -5.60 -5.15 -5.16
N VAL A 92 -4.92 -5.20 -6.29
CA VAL A 92 -4.76 -6.42 -7.11
C VAL A 92 -3.50 -7.13 -6.63
N TYR A 93 -3.64 -8.32 -6.07
CA TYR A 93 -2.52 -9.04 -5.45
C TYR A 93 -2.57 -10.56 -5.74
N GLY A 94 -2.16 -10.93 -6.94
CA GLY A 94 -2.21 -12.30 -7.43
C GLY A 94 -1.17 -12.62 -8.51
N ILE A 95 -0.08 -11.86 -8.64
CA ILE A 95 1.00 -12.18 -9.57
C ILE A 95 1.61 -13.57 -9.26
N PRO A 96 1.97 -14.39 -10.26
CA PRO A 96 2.67 -15.66 -10.02
C PRO A 96 3.95 -15.45 -9.23
N ASP A 97 4.31 -16.41 -8.37
CA ASP A 97 5.49 -16.34 -7.50
C ASP A 97 5.57 -15.04 -6.66
N LYS A 98 4.41 -14.47 -6.26
CA LYS A 98 4.35 -13.26 -5.41
C LYS A 98 5.02 -13.44 -4.05
N ASP A 99 5.51 -12.32 -3.50
CA ASP A 99 6.31 -12.29 -2.27
C ASP A 99 7.51 -13.25 -2.37
N CYS A 100 8.27 -13.09 -3.46
CA CYS A 100 9.44 -13.92 -3.77
C CYS A 100 10.63 -13.74 -2.80
N ASN A 101 10.51 -12.91 -1.76
CA ASN A 101 11.57 -12.67 -0.78
C ASN A 101 11.22 -13.10 0.65
N ALA A 102 10.10 -12.66 1.23
CA ALA A 102 9.73 -13.01 2.61
C ALA A 102 8.85 -14.27 2.68
N GLY A 103 8.05 -14.52 1.63
CA GLY A 103 7.27 -15.74 1.45
C GLY A 103 6.05 -15.91 2.37
N LEU A 104 5.69 -14.90 3.16
CA LEU A 104 4.51 -14.88 4.04
C LEU A 104 3.19 -14.89 3.23
N SER A 105 3.24 -14.32 2.02
CA SER A 105 2.15 -14.27 1.03
C SER A 105 2.31 -15.26 -0.13
N SER A 106 3.33 -16.11 -0.14
CA SER A 106 3.68 -16.99 -1.28
C SER A 106 2.62 -18.04 -1.68
N SER A 107 1.58 -18.22 -0.87
CA SER A 107 0.45 -19.11 -1.18
C SER A 107 -0.59 -18.42 -2.09
N GLY A 108 -1.31 -19.20 -2.89
CA GLY A 108 -2.42 -18.70 -3.71
C GLY A 108 -2.75 -19.60 -4.91
N THR A 109 -3.85 -19.33 -5.61
CA THR A 109 -4.28 -20.14 -6.77
C THR A 109 -3.58 -19.80 -8.09
N VAL A 110 -2.91 -18.65 -8.20
CA VAL A 110 -2.21 -18.24 -9.44
C VAL A 110 -0.78 -18.79 -9.43
N GLN A 111 -0.50 -19.72 -10.34
CA GLN A 111 0.77 -20.45 -10.40
C GLN A 111 1.46 -20.31 -11.77
N SER A 112 0.88 -19.53 -12.69
CA SER A 112 1.41 -19.28 -14.03
C SER A 112 0.80 -18.01 -14.64
N THR A 113 1.43 -17.49 -15.69
CA THR A 113 0.88 -16.37 -16.48
C THR A 113 -0.53 -16.66 -17.02
N SER A 114 -0.86 -17.90 -17.39
CA SER A 114 -2.21 -18.25 -17.87
C SER A 114 -3.27 -18.22 -16.75
N ASP A 115 -2.86 -18.54 -15.51
CA ASP A 115 -3.74 -18.40 -14.35
C ASP A 115 -3.92 -16.92 -14.02
N TYR A 116 -2.86 -16.11 -14.16
CA TYR A 116 -2.89 -14.67 -13.92
C TYR A 116 -3.77 -13.91 -14.93
N GLU A 117 -3.67 -14.24 -16.22
CA GLU A 117 -4.60 -13.75 -17.25
C GLU A 117 -6.06 -14.09 -16.91
N SER A 118 -6.30 -15.31 -16.40
CA SER A 118 -7.64 -15.75 -16.00
C SER A 118 -8.14 -15.02 -14.74
N PHE A 119 -7.26 -14.78 -13.77
CA PHE A 119 -7.52 -14.03 -12.53
C PHE A 119 -7.84 -12.56 -12.81
N LEU A 120 -7.08 -11.91 -13.70
CA LEU A 120 -7.34 -10.54 -14.16
C LEU A 120 -8.62 -10.45 -15.00
N SER A 121 -8.91 -11.45 -15.83
CA SER A 121 -10.13 -11.50 -16.64
C SER A 121 -11.41 -11.55 -15.78
N GLN A 122 -11.40 -12.28 -14.66
CA GLN A 122 -12.49 -12.28 -13.68
C GLN A 122 -12.73 -10.87 -13.09
N LEU A 123 -11.65 -10.19 -12.69
CA LEU A 123 -11.69 -8.84 -12.14
C LEU A 123 -12.23 -7.81 -13.15
N THR A 124 -11.64 -7.75 -14.34
CA THR A 124 -12.03 -6.77 -15.38
C THR A 124 -13.44 -7.01 -15.89
N THR A 125 -13.89 -8.27 -15.99
CA THR A 125 -15.28 -8.61 -16.34
C THR A 125 -16.28 -8.13 -15.30
N ALA A 126 -15.96 -8.27 -14.00
CA ALA A 126 -16.86 -7.85 -12.93
C ALA A 126 -16.91 -6.34 -12.74
N VAL A 127 -15.77 -5.65 -12.89
CA VAL A 127 -15.68 -4.18 -12.80
C VAL A 127 -16.27 -3.51 -14.04
N GLY A 128 -16.11 -4.09 -15.23
CA GLY A 128 -16.57 -3.51 -16.49
C GLY A 128 -16.01 -2.09 -16.70
N ASP A 129 -16.89 -1.17 -17.13
CA ASP A 129 -16.56 0.25 -17.36
C ASP A 129 -16.69 1.12 -16.08
N ARG A 130 -16.85 0.54 -14.88
CA ARG A 130 -17.01 1.32 -13.64
C ARG A 130 -15.76 2.16 -13.33
N LYS A 131 -15.95 3.31 -12.65
CA LYS A 131 -14.83 4.07 -12.08
C LYS A 131 -14.10 3.22 -11.04
N VAL A 132 -12.80 3.06 -11.21
CA VAL A 132 -11.97 2.21 -10.35
C VAL A 132 -10.57 2.81 -10.21
N LEU A 133 -9.95 2.61 -9.06
CA LEU A 133 -8.53 2.85 -8.80
C LEU A 133 -7.90 1.52 -8.42
N TYR A 134 -6.93 1.09 -9.23
CA TYR A 134 -6.15 -0.13 -9.00
C TYR A 134 -4.79 0.20 -8.40
N VAL A 135 -4.53 -0.37 -7.21
CA VAL A 135 -3.19 -0.58 -6.68
C VAL A 135 -2.71 -1.91 -7.25
N VAL A 136 -1.74 -1.87 -8.15
CA VAL A 136 -1.35 -3.05 -8.94
C VAL A 136 -0.12 -3.72 -8.34
N GLU A 137 -0.33 -4.94 -7.84
CA GLU A 137 0.67 -5.89 -7.33
C GLU A 137 1.65 -5.27 -6.31
N PRO A 138 1.20 -5.06 -5.06
CA PRO A 138 2.04 -4.65 -3.93
C PRO A 138 3.43 -5.30 -3.90
N ASP A 139 4.46 -4.47 -3.68
CA ASP A 139 5.90 -4.74 -3.75
C ASP A 139 6.48 -5.13 -5.13
N ALA A 140 5.69 -5.47 -6.15
CA ALA A 140 6.21 -6.15 -7.35
C ALA A 140 7.27 -5.35 -8.13
N VAL A 141 7.13 -4.02 -8.27
CA VAL A 141 8.17 -3.21 -8.95
C VAL A 141 9.43 -3.08 -8.08
N GLY A 142 9.28 -3.00 -6.76
CA GLY A 142 10.39 -2.94 -5.81
C GLY A 142 11.20 -4.24 -5.77
N LEU A 143 10.51 -5.39 -5.87
CA LEU A 143 11.11 -6.74 -5.90
C LEU A 143 11.71 -7.10 -7.27
N LEU A 144 11.30 -6.42 -8.35
CA LEU A 144 11.83 -6.61 -9.70
C LEU A 144 13.08 -5.76 -9.98
N ALA A 145 13.16 -4.56 -9.41
CA ALA A 145 14.25 -3.63 -9.64
C ALA A 145 15.60 -4.11 -9.08
N ASN A 146 16.71 -3.58 -9.62
CA ASN A 146 18.09 -3.84 -9.19
C ASN A 146 18.50 -5.34 -9.11
N GLY A 147 17.89 -6.20 -9.94
CA GLY A 147 18.17 -7.64 -9.94
C GLY A 147 17.55 -8.39 -8.75
N GLY A 148 16.45 -7.87 -8.20
CA GLY A 148 15.67 -8.54 -7.17
C GLY A 148 14.96 -9.80 -7.69
N CYS A 149 14.36 -10.57 -6.77
CA CYS A 149 13.77 -11.87 -7.06
C CYS A 149 12.64 -11.84 -8.13
N GLY A 150 12.00 -10.68 -8.32
CA GLY A 150 10.98 -10.44 -9.34
C GLY A 150 11.48 -10.62 -10.77
N GLU A 151 12.78 -10.48 -11.04
CA GLU A 151 13.36 -10.75 -12.36
C GLU A 151 13.25 -12.25 -12.70
N SER A 152 13.69 -13.13 -11.80
CA SER A 152 13.58 -14.59 -11.97
C SER A 152 12.14 -15.11 -11.90
N ALA A 153 11.27 -14.41 -11.17
CA ALA A 153 9.84 -14.72 -11.06
C ALA A 153 9.00 -14.18 -12.25
N GLY A 154 9.62 -13.51 -13.23
CA GLY A 154 8.93 -13.02 -14.42
C GLY A 154 7.92 -11.89 -14.13
N TYR A 155 8.14 -11.10 -13.07
CA TYR A 155 7.21 -10.04 -12.67
C TYR A 155 7.01 -9.00 -13.78
N LEU A 156 8.08 -8.64 -14.53
CA LEU A 156 8.00 -7.63 -15.57
C LEU A 156 6.94 -7.95 -16.64
N ASP A 157 6.91 -9.18 -17.14
CA ASP A 157 5.99 -9.55 -18.21
C ASP A 157 4.55 -9.77 -17.70
N ASN A 158 4.39 -10.29 -16.48
CA ASN A 158 3.06 -10.35 -15.85
C ASN A 158 2.52 -8.94 -15.51
N LEU A 159 3.36 -8.00 -15.04
CA LEU A 159 2.97 -6.61 -14.81
C LEU A 159 2.53 -5.90 -16.10
N LYS A 160 3.17 -6.17 -17.25
CA LYS A 160 2.72 -5.67 -18.56
C LYS A 160 1.31 -6.18 -18.90
N ILE A 161 1.04 -7.47 -18.64
CA ILE A 161 -0.29 -8.07 -18.84
C ILE A 161 -1.32 -7.40 -17.92
N ALA A 162 -0.97 -7.15 -16.65
CA ALA A 162 -1.85 -6.45 -15.71
C ALA A 162 -2.19 -5.03 -16.18
N VAL A 163 -1.19 -4.23 -16.56
CA VAL A 163 -1.41 -2.86 -17.05
C VAL A 163 -2.25 -2.87 -18.34
N ALA A 164 -1.98 -3.77 -19.28
CA ALA A 164 -2.76 -3.90 -20.51
C ALA A 164 -4.22 -4.30 -20.26
N ALA A 165 -4.47 -5.25 -19.35
CA ALA A 165 -5.81 -5.73 -19.04
C ALA A 165 -6.63 -4.71 -18.23
N LEU A 166 -6.04 -4.13 -17.18
CA LEU A 166 -6.73 -3.23 -16.24
C LEU A 166 -7.01 -1.85 -16.87
N SER A 167 -6.10 -1.34 -17.72
CA SER A 167 -6.28 -0.04 -18.39
C SER A 167 -7.17 -0.08 -19.64
N ALA A 168 -7.70 -1.25 -20.01
CA ALA A 168 -8.71 -1.38 -21.06
C ALA A 168 -10.04 -0.69 -20.68
N ASN A 169 -10.34 -0.58 -19.38
CA ASN A 169 -11.42 0.26 -18.86
C ASN A 169 -10.96 1.73 -18.88
N ALA A 170 -11.59 2.56 -19.71
CA ALA A 170 -11.24 3.97 -19.88
C ALA A 170 -11.52 4.85 -18.64
N ASN A 171 -12.25 4.35 -17.65
CA ASN A 171 -12.53 5.02 -16.37
C ASN A 171 -11.59 4.54 -15.24
N ALA A 172 -10.65 3.64 -15.50
CA ALA A 172 -9.70 3.13 -14.51
C ALA A 172 -8.50 4.08 -14.30
N GLU A 173 -8.11 4.28 -13.05
CA GLU A 173 -6.81 4.84 -12.66
C GLU A 173 -5.92 3.72 -12.14
N LEU A 174 -4.69 3.62 -12.67
CA LEU A 174 -3.74 2.56 -12.32
C LEU A 174 -2.50 3.17 -11.68
N TYR A 175 -2.08 2.59 -10.57
CA TYR A 175 -0.82 2.88 -9.87
C TYR A 175 -0.12 1.56 -9.56
N VAL A 176 1.07 1.34 -10.13
CA VAL A 176 1.87 0.13 -9.84
C VAL A 176 2.64 0.32 -8.54
N ASP A 177 2.66 -0.70 -7.69
CA ASP A 177 3.28 -0.58 -6.37
C ASP A 177 4.80 -0.81 -6.41
N VAL A 178 5.52 0.02 -5.65
CA VAL A 178 6.99 0.02 -5.60
C VAL A 178 7.54 -0.22 -4.18
N GLY A 179 6.69 -0.55 -3.21
CA GLY A 179 7.02 -0.49 -1.79
C GLY A 179 7.40 0.93 -1.38
N TYR A 180 8.65 1.15 -0.96
CA TYR A 180 9.23 2.50 -0.83
C TYR A 180 10.77 2.54 -0.86
N TRP A 181 11.45 1.45 -0.47
CA TRP A 181 12.88 1.43 -0.14
C TRP A 181 13.81 1.93 -1.25
N LEU A 182 13.50 1.64 -2.52
CA LEU A 182 14.28 2.13 -3.68
C LEU A 182 14.06 3.60 -4.03
N LEU A 183 13.05 4.25 -3.45
CA LEU A 183 12.83 5.69 -3.61
C LEU A 183 13.32 6.49 -2.38
N ALA A 184 13.59 5.81 -1.27
CA ALA A 184 14.24 6.39 -0.10
C ALA A 184 15.70 6.80 -0.38
N ASP A 185 16.42 5.98 -1.14
CA ASP A 185 17.70 6.36 -1.76
C ASP A 185 17.48 6.81 -3.21
N SER A 186 17.62 8.11 -3.47
CA SER A 186 17.41 8.71 -4.79
C SER A 186 18.34 8.16 -5.88
N THR A 187 19.45 7.50 -5.53
CA THR A 187 20.34 6.86 -6.50
C THR A 187 19.72 5.59 -7.12
N ASN A 188 18.76 4.96 -6.44
CA ASN A 188 18.04 3.78 -6.92
C ASN A 188 16.77 4.11 -7.73
N ALA A 189 16.27 5.35 -7.66
CA ALA A 189 15.01 5.75 -8.30
C ALA A 189 15.00 5.55 -9.84
N ALA A 190 16.17 5.56 -10.49
CA ALA A 190 16.31 5.28 -11.91
C ALA A 190 15.94 3.83 -12.31
N ALA A 191 16.11 2.87 -11.41
CA ALA A 191 15.71 1.47 -11.65
C ALA A 191 14.18 1.33 -11.67
N VAL A 192 13.52 1.93 -10.68
CA VAL A 192 12.05 2.02 -10.60
C VAL A 192 11.50 2.74 -11.83
N ALA A 193 12.06 3.91 -12.18
CA ALA A 193 11.63 4.70 -13.34
C ALA A 193 11.78 3.94 -14.67
N THR A 194 12.85 3.14 -14.83
CA THR A 194 13.05 2.32 -16.04
C THR A 194 11.92 1.31 -16.21
N ILE A 195 11.56 0.58 -15.14
CA ILE A 195 10.47 -0.39 -15.16
C ILE A 195 9.13 0.30 -15.42
N VAL A 196 8.81 1.37 -14.67
CA VAL A 196 7.52 2.08 -14.81
C VAL A 196 7.35 2.66 -16.22
N ASN A 197 8.43 3.18 -16.83
CA ASN A 197 8.41 3.61 -18.22
C ASN A 197 8.12 2.45 -19.20
N GLU A 198 8.69 1.26 -18.99
CA GLU A 198 8.37 0.07 -19.80
C GLU A 198 6.92 -0.41 -19.61
N LEU A 199 6.41 -0.41 -18.38
CA LEU A 199 5.02 -0.75 -18.06
C LEU A 199 4.04 0.23 -18.72
N SER A 200 4.36 1.53 -18.74
CA SER A 200 3.55 2.57 -19.39
C SER A 200 3.42 2.42 -20.92
N ALA A 201 4.27 1.60 -21.56
CA ALA A 201 4.13 1.25 -22.97
C ALA A 201 3.07 0.17 -23.22
N SER A 202 2.58 -0.51 -22.18
CA SER A 202 1.61 -1.61 -22.28
C SER A 202 0.15 -1.16 -22.08
N GLY A 203 -0.08 0.07 -21.59
CA GLY A 203 -1.41 0.60 -21.32
C GLY A 203 -1.36 1.94 -20.56
N THR A 204 -2.53 2.48 -20.20
CA THR A 204 -2.60 3.74 -19.45
C THR A 204 -2.19 3.50 -17.99
N LEU A 205 -1.11 4.15 -17.57
CA LEU A 205 -0.60 4.11 -16.20
C LEU A 205 -0.50 5.55 -15.67
N LYS A 206 -1.06 5.82 -14.49
CA LYS A 206 -1.12 7.18 -13.92
C LYS A 206 0.08 7.48 -13.02
N GLY A 207 0.65 6.43 -12.40
CA GLY A 207 1.94 6.52 -11.72
C GLY A 207 2.18 5.33 -10.79
N ILE A 208 2.57 5.61 -9.54
CA ILE A 208 2.99 4.58 -8.58
C ILE A 208 2.28 4.66 -7.22
N THR A 209 2.21 3.52 -6.54
CA THR A 209 1.80 3.40 -5.14
C THR A 209 3.04 3.30 -4.27
N ILE A 210 3.10 4.09 -3.20
CA ILE A 210 4.19 4.11 -2.22
C ILE A 210 3.62 3.80 -0.83
N ASN A 211 4.44 3.16 0.01
CA ASN A 211 4.19 2.92 1.43
C ASN A 211 3.12 1.86 1.74
N THR A 212 2.64 1.08 0.76
CA THR A 212 1.66 0.01 0.99
C THR A 212 2.07 -0.90 2.15
N SER A 213 1.20 -1.02 3.15
CA SER A 213 1.45 -1.75 4.41
C SER A 213 2.66 -1.28 5.24
N ASN A 214 3.29 -0.15 4.93
CA ASN A 214 4.41 0.40 5.69
C ASN A 214 4.01 1.70 6.41
N TYR A 215 4.98 2.41 6.99
CA TYR A 215 4.77 3.40 8.04
C TYR A 215 5.45 4.74 7.76
N ARG A 216 6.03 4.95 6.57
CA ARG A 216 6.75 6.18 6.22
C ARG A 216 5.82 7.39 6.24
N SER A 217 6.27 8.48 6.82
CA SER A 217 5.50 9.71 6.95
C SER A 217 5.15 10.31 5.58
N ASN A 218 4.10 11.14 5.53
CA ASN A 218 3.69 11.80 4.30
C ASN A 218 4.81 12.69 3.70
N ASP A 219 5.67 13.27 4.52
CA ASP A 219 6.80 14.12 4.08
C ASP A 219 7.93 13.27 3.45
N GLU A 220 8.23 12.10 4.03
CA GLU A 220 9.12 11.10 3.43
C GLU A 220 8.57 10.63 2.07
N CYS A 221 7.32 10.17 2.03
CA CYS A 221 6.69 9.69 0.80
C CYS A 221 6.57 10.77 -0.28
N THR A 222 6.35 12.04 0.10
CA THR A 222 6.38 13.18 -0.83
C THR A 222 7.77 13.35 -1.43
N THR A 223 8.83 13.17 -0.62
CA THR A 223 10.22 13.19 -1.09
C THR A 223 10.52 12.00 -2.02
N TYR A 224 10.02 10.82 -1.69
CA TYR A 224 10.18 9.60 -2.51
C TYR A 224 9.47 9.75 -3.87
N CYS A 225 8.28 10.34 -3.89
CA CYS A 225 7.58 10.67 -5.13
C CYS A 225 8.35 11.72 -5.97
N ASN A 226 8.96 12.72 -5.35
CA ASN A 226 9.84 13.68 -6.04
C ASN A 226 11.08 13.00 -6.66
N ASN A 227 11.69 12.03 -5.95
CA ASN A 227 12.80 11.23 -6.48
C ASN A 227 12.36 10.44 -7.73
N PHE A 228 11.20 9.78 -7.65
CA PHE A 228 10.60 9.06 -8.77
C PHE A 228 10.27 9.98 -9.97
N GLN A 229 9.58 11.10 -9.77
CA GLN A 229 9.25 12.06 -10.85
C GLN A 229 10.51 12.63 -11.51
N THR A 230 11.56 12.89 -10.72
CA THR A 230 12.86 13.34 -11.23
C THR A 230 13.52 12.26 -12.10
N ALA A 231 13.52 10.99 -11.66
CA ALA A 231 14.07 9.87 -12.40
C ALA A 231 13.27 9.53 -13.68
N MET A 232 11.93 9.67 -13.64
CA MET A 232 11.04 9.57 -14.81
C MET A 232 11.20 10.73 -15.79
N GLY A 233 11.72 11.89 -15.36
CA GLY A 233 11.69 13.12 -16.13
C GLY A 233 10.27 13.64 -16.41
N SER A 234 9.29 13.25 -15.59
CA SER A 234 7.87 13.57 -15.79
C SER A 234 7.17 13.90 -14.47
N SER A 235 6.59 15.10 -14.39
CA SER A 235 5.73 15.52 -13.29
C SER A 235 4.26 15.10 -13.46
N THR A 236 3.91 14.40 -14.54
CA THR A 236 2.54 13.86 -14.76
C THR A 236 2.39 12.42 -14.28
N MET A 237 3.48 11.76 -13.90
CA MET A 237 3.46 10.47 -13.23
C MET A 237 3.39 10.73 -11.73
N THR A 238 2.20 10.70 -11.17
CA THR A 238 1.92 11.06 -9.77
C THR A 238 2.05 9.84 -8.85
N CYS A 239 1.96 10.06 -7.54
CA CYS A 239 1.98 8.97 -6.58
C CYS A 239 0.71 8.94 -5.74
N ILE A 240 0.42 7.78 -5.16
CA ILE A 240 -0.49 7.63 -4.03
C ILE A 240 0.28 7.10 -2.82
N ILE A 241 -0.19 7.44 -1.63
CA ILE A 241 0.45 7.05 -0.37
C ILE A 241 -0.55 6.22 0.45
N ASP A 242 -0.13 5.02 0.87
CA ASP A 242 -0.83 4.30 1.95
C ASP A 242 -0.62 5.04 3.28
N THR A 243 -1.69 5.61 3.81
CA THR A 243 -1.76 6.31 5.09
C THR A 243 -2.44 5.48 6.18
N SER A 244 -2.72 4.19 5.94
CA SER A 244 -3.39 3.29 6.88
C SER A 244 -2.78 3.27 8.28
N ARG A 245 -1.45 3.41 8.39
CA ARG A 245 -0.69 3.25 9.65
C ARG A 245 0.44 4.28 9.85
N ASN A 246 0.51 5.33 9.04
CA ASN A 246 1.71 6.18 8.95
C ASN A 246 1.72 7.48 9.79
N TYR A 247 0.78 7.66 10.73
CA TYR A 247 0.59 8.94 11.44
C TYR A 247 1.86 9.46 12.14
N ASN A 248 2.57 8.58 12.84
CA ASN A 248 3.80 8.92 13.57
C ASN A 248 5.09 8.73 12.74
N GLY A 249 4.99 8.34 11.47
CA GLY A 249 6.12 7.76 10.74
C GLY A 249 6.53 6.39 11.30
N SER A 250 7.76 5.97 11.02
CA SER A 250 8.43 4.90 11.77
C SER A 250 9.90 5.25 12.01
N PRO A 251 10.44 5.07 13.24
CA PRO A 251 11.83 5.36 13.57
C PRO A 251 12.83 4.30 13.07
N THR A 252 12.36 3.17 12.56
CA THR A 252 13.17 2.04 12.09
C THR A 252 12.80 1.66 10.65
N SER A 253 13.42 0.62 10.10
CA SER A 253 12.97 -0.08 8.88
C SER A 253 12.11 -1.31 9.18
N ASP A 254 11.59 -1.45 10.41
CA ASP A 254 10.66 -2.54 10.73
C ASP A 254 9.35 -2.34 9.95
N TRP A 255 8.82 -3.44 9.42
CA TRP A 255 7.56 -3.48 8.67
C TRP A 255 6.48 -4.33 9.35
N CYS A 256 6.87 -5.19 10.30
CA CYS A 256 5.99 -6.19 10.93
C CYS A 256 5.38 -5.61 12.22
N ASN A 257 4.10 -5.21 12.20
CA ASN A 257 3.34 -4.71 13.36
C ASN A 257 4.07 -3.63 14.20
N VAL A 258 4.50 -2.52 13.58
CA VAL A 258 5.26 -1.46 14.27
C VAL A 258 4.44 -0.83 15.40
N LYS A 259 4.97 -0.88 16.61
CA LYS A 259 4.34 -0.50 17.87
C LYS A 259 4.00 0.98 17.99
N THR A 260 4.88 1.83 17.47
CA THR A 260 4.74 3.30 17.52
C THR A 260 3.85 3.88 16.40
N ALA A 261 3.35 3.02 15.50
CA ALA A 261 2.47 3.41 14.41
C ALA A 261 1.10 3.95 14.90
N GLY A 262 0.48 4.77 14.06
CA GLY A 262 -0.88 5.29 14.29
C GLY A 262 -1.64 5.39 12.97
N ILE A 263 -2.96 5.20 12.99
CA ILE A 263 -3.82 5.41 11.81
C ILE A 263 -3.60 6.82 11.28
N GLY A 264 -3.13 6.93 10.04
CA GLY A 264 -2.81 8.20 9.38
C GLY A 264 -4.05 8.94 8.90
N LYS A 265 -3.83 9.93 8.04
CA LYS A 265 -4.92 10.75 7.48
C LYS A 265 -5.92 9.87 6.71
N PRO A 266 -7.23 10.17 6.77
CA PRO A 266 -8.22 9.39 6.03
C PRO A 266 -8.03 9.47 4.52
N PRO A 267 -8.56 8.50 3.75
CA PRO A 267 -8.49 8.48 2.30
C PRO A 267 -9.10 9.74 1.68
N THR A 268 -8.36 10.41 0.79
CA THR A 268 -8.82 11.64 0.12
C THR A 268 -7.93 11.99 -1.08
N SER A 269 -8.49 12.64 -2.10
CA SER A 269 -7.71 13.32 -3.16
C SER A 269 -7.35 14.77 -2.81
N GLU A 270 -7.91 15.33 -1.74
CA GLU A 270 -7.56 16.66 -1.23
C GLU A 270 -6.29 16.60 -0.35
N THR A 271 -5.22 16.02 -0.89
CA THR A 271 -3.94 15.79 -0.18
C THR A 271 -3.24 17.09 0.21
N GLY A 272 -3.44 18.15 -0.58
CA GLY A 272 -2.70 19.41 -0.50
C GLY A 272 -1.27 19.36 -1.06
N ILE A 273 -0.87 18.23 -1.67
CA ILE A 273 0.51 17.96 -2.11
C ILE A 273 0.50 17.67 -3.61
N SER A 274 1.18 18.52 -4.40
CA SER A 274 0.98 18.58 -5.87
C SER A 274 1.44 17.37 -6.68
N ASN A 275 2.22 16.45 -6.09
CA ASN A 275 2.65 15.20 -6.73
C ASN A 275 1.95 13.96 -6.14
N ILE A 276 1.08 14.13 -5.13
CA ILE A 276 0.33 13.04 -4.49
C ILE A 276 -1.15 13.18 -4.82
N ASP A 277 -1.68 12.27 -5.64
CA ASP A 277 -3.08 12.31 -6.07
C ASP A 277 -4.05 11.87 -4.98
N TYR A 278 -3.66 10.91 -4.15
CA TYR A 278 -4.49 10.39 -3.06
C TYR A 278 -3.66 9.99 -1.84
N PHE A 279 -4.20 10.29 -0.66
CA PHE A 279 -4.00 9.45 0.51
C PHE A 279 -5.02 8.30 0.43
N MET A 280 -4.60 7.09 0.76
CA MET A 280 -5.45 5.89 0.76
C MET A 280 -5.16 5.03 1.98
N TRP A 281 -6.12 4.24 2.44
CA TRP A 281 -5.83 3.13 3.36
C TRP A 281 -5.80 1.85 2.55
N ILE A 282 -4.60 1.37 2.23
CA ILE A 282 -4.43 0.21 1.36
C ILE A 282 -4.37 -1.05 2.23
N LYS A 283 -3.45 -1.13 3.19
CA LYS A 283 -3.52 -2.14 4.26
C LYS A 283 -4.73 -1.85 5.17
N PRO A 284 -5.61 -2.82 5.48
CA PRO A 284 -6.63 -2.65 6.49
C PRO A 284 -6.03 -2.42 7.88
N PRO A 285 -6.27 -1.26 8.53
CA PRO A 285 -5.75 -1.00 9.87
C PRO A 285 -6.28 -2.04 10.86
N GLY A 286 -5.39 -2.69 11.60
CA GLY A 286 -5.73 -3.75 12.56
C GLY A 286 -5.62 -5.19 12.03
N GLU A 287 -5.39 -5.43 10.74
CA GLU A 287 -5.01 -6.78 10.28
C GLU A 287 -3.50 -7.00 10.48
N SER A 288 -3.12 -8.10 11.13
CA SER A 288 -1.73 -8.43 11.45
C SER A 288 -0.85 -8.53 10.19
N ASP A 289 0.41 -8.15 10.29
CA ASP A 289 1.42 -8.41 9.26
C ASP A 289 2.04 -9.81 9.40
N GLY A 290 1.94 -10.40 10.59
CA GLY A 290 2.49 -11.70 10.92
C GLY A 290 2.67 -11.88 12.42
N ILE A 291 3.25 -13.02 12.81
CA ILE A 291 3.53 -13.31 14.22
C ILE A 291 4.73 -12.47 14.72
N CYS A 292 5.65 -12.06 13.83
CA CYS A 292 6.78 -11.17 14.12
C CYS A 292 7.68 -11.60 15.30
N THR A 293 7.99 -12.91 15.44
CA THR A 293 8.77 -13.46 16.56
C THR A 293 10.20 -13.90 16.23
N ASP A 294 10.68 -13.69 15.00
CA ASP A 294 12.08 -13.99 14.67
C ASP A 294 13.01 -12.82 15.03
N THR A 295 14.32 -13.07 15.00
CA THR A 295 15.35 -12.12 15.46
C THR A 295 15.68 -11.00 14.47
N SER A 296 14.94 -10.86 13.36
CA SER A 296 15.12 -9.76 12.40
C SER A 296 14.35 -8.49 12.77
N TYR A 297 13.34 -8.60 13.63
CA TYR A 297 12.55 -7.46 14.12
C TYR A 297 13.16 -6.85 15.38
N SER A 298 13.08 -5.52 15.50
CA SER A 298 13.50 -4.81 16.71
C SER A 298 12.42 -4.85 17.82
N ASP A 299 12.78 -4.36 19.02
CA ASP A 299 11.84 -4.16 20.15
C ASP A 299 10.70 -3.15 19.82
N GLU A 300 10.75 -2.47 18.67
CA GLU A 300 9.68 -1.62 18.13
C GLU A 300 8.59 -2.41 17.38
N SER A 301 8.74 -3.72 17.18
CA SER A 301 7.71 -4.59 16.57
C SER A 301 6.90 -5.33 17.64
N LEU A 302 5.57 -5.41 17.45
CA LEU A 302 4.68 -6.21 18.28
C LEU A 302 4.66 -7.68 17.84
N THR A 303 4.68 -8.60 18.80
CA THR A 303 4.32 -10.01 18.53
C THR A 303 2.85 -10.10 18.15
N GLY A 304 2.58 -10.36 16.87
CA GLY A 304 1.21 -10.38 16.35
C GLY A 304 0.59 -11.77 16.26
N VAL A 305 -0.52 -11.83 15.52
CA VAL A 305 -1.21 -13.07 15.14
C VAL A 305 -0.92 -13.43 13.69
N THR A 306 -1.46 -14.56 13.20
CA THR A 306 -1.39 -14.95 11.78
C THR A 306 -1.70 -13.78 10.84
N ALA A 307 -0.84 -13.55 9.86
CA ALA A 307 -0.95 -12.41 8.96
C ALA A 307 -2.32 -12.35 8.25
N GLY A 308 -2.90 -11.16 8.17
CA GLY A 308 -4.26 -10.92 7.68
C GLY A 308 -5.39 -11.18 8.70
N THR A 309 -5.10 -11.80 9.84
CA THR A 309 -6.09 -11.94 10.93
C THR A 309 -6.21 -10.62 11.70
N PHE A 310 -7.40 -10.27 12.18
CA PHE A 310 -7.58 -9.09 13.04
C PHE A 310 -6.75 -9.21 14.33
N TYR A 311 -6.04 -8.16 14.68
CA TYR A 311 -5.13 -8.09 15.83
C TYR A 311 -5.59 -6.97 16.77
N GLU A 312 -6.25 -7.35 17.87
CA GLU A 312 -6.87 -6.43 18.85
C GLU A 312 -5.88 -5.37 19.38
N GLU A 313 -4.75 -5.80 19.92
CA GLU A 313 -3.73 -4.92 20.51
C GLU A 313 -3.14 -3.98 19.44
N GLY A 314 -2.79 -4.51 18.26
CA GLY A 314 -2.31 -3.70 17.15
C GLY A 314 -3.31 -2.65 16.69
N PHE A 315 -4.59 -2.99 16.56
CA PHE A 315 -5.65 -2.03 16.23
C PHE A 315 -5.82 -0.97 17.33
N GLN A 316 -5.83 -1.37 18.60
CA GLN A 316 -5.93 -0.44 19.73
C GLN A 316 -4.76 0.56 19.73
N MET A 317 -3.53 0.09 19.54
CA MET A 317 -2.35 0.95 19.47
C MET A 317 -2.39 1.89 18.27
N LEU A 318 -2.82 1.41 17.10
CA LEU A 318 -3.00 2.22 15.90
C LEU A 318 -4.06 3.32 16.07
N TRP A 319 -5.17 3.02 16.76
CA TRP A 319 -6.23 4.00 17.03
C TRP A 319 -5.77 5.05 18.06
N ASP A 320 -5.28 4.60 19.22
CA ASP A 320 -4.91 5.47 20.34
C ASP A 320 -3.79 6.45 19.99
N GLN A 321 -2.92 6.08 19.04
CA GLN A 321 -1.82 6.89 18.54
C GLN A 321 -2.14 7.62 17.22
N GLY A 322 -3.34 7.48 16.66
CA GLY A 322 -3.67 7.91 15.31
C GLY A 322 -4.35 9.28 15.18
N TYR A 323 -4.65 9.64 13.93
CA TYR A 323 -5.31 10.86 13.48
C TYR A 323 -6.63 11.16 14.21
N PHE A 324 -7.47 10.15 14.43
CA PHE A 324 -8.78 10.35 15.05
C PHE A 324 -8.68 10.83 16.51
N VAL A 325 -7.72 10.31 17.27
CA VAL A 325 -7.47 10.76 18.64
C VAL A 325 -6.74 12.10 18.65
N ASN A 326 -5.69 12.24 17.84
CA ASN A 326 -4.76 13.36 17.94
C ASN A 326 -5.16 14.63 17.16
N GLU A 327 -5.82 14.50 16.00
CA GLU A 327 -6.32 15.64 15.20
C GLU A 327 -7.84 15.86 15.40
N GLN A 328 -8.64 14.80 15.51
CA GLN A 328 -10.11 14.90 15.66
C GLN A 328 -10.61 14.86 17.12
N GLY A 329 -9.72 14.62 18.10
CA GLY A 329 -10.07 14.65 19.52
C GLY A 329 -11.00 13.51 19.98
N MET A 330 -11.04 12.40 19.25
CA MET A 330 -11.80 11.22 19.63
C MET A 330 -11.18 10.53 20.85
N ALA A 331 -11.99 9.76 21.59
CA ALA A 331 -11.52 9.05 22.78
C ALA A 331 -10.56 7.90 22.42
N THR A 332 -9.56 7.68 23.27
CA THR A 332 -8.77 6.45 23.23
C THR A 332 -9.61 5.26 23.70
N ILE A 333 -9.33 4.09 23.13
CA ILE A 333 -9.91 2.81 23.52
C ILE A 333 -9.36 2.42 24.91
N SER A 334 -8.05 2.62 25.14
CA SER A 334 -7.43 2.43 26.46
C SER A 334 -7.97 3.35 27.57
N GLY A 335 -8.45 4.55 27.22
CA GLY A 335 -9.11 5.47 28.17
C GLY A 335 -10.58 5.13 28.43
N SER A 336 -11.25 4.53 27.45
CA SER A 336 -12.67 4.18 27.52
C SER A 336 -12.94 2.99 28.44
N SER A 337 -12.03 2.01 28.50
CA SER A 337 -12.14 0.85 29.40
C SER A 337 -12.19 1.24 30.89
N ASN A 338 -11.47 2.29 31.29
CA ASN A 338 -11.46 2.82 32.66
C ASN A 338 -12.75 3.57 33.07
N SER A 339 -13.64 3.92 32.13
CA SER A 339 -14.91 4.60 32.46
C SER A 339 -16.02 3.64 32.92
N SER A 340 -15.72 2.33 33.02
CA SER A 340 -16.64 1.28 33.43
C SER A 340 -16.92 1.20 34.95
N THR A 341 -16.75 2.30 35.70
CA THR A 341 -17.09 2.34 37.14
C THR A 341 -17.99 3.52 37.52
N SER A 342 -19.00 3.21 38.33
CA SER A 342 -19.88 4.15 39.05
C SER A 342 -20.94 4.92 38.25
N GLN A 343 -21.97 4.19 37.81
CA GLN A 343 -23.35 4.67 37.94
C GLN A 343 -24.18 3.74 38.83
N THR A 344 -23.92 3.80 40.14
CA THR A 344 -24.89 3.31 41.13
C THR A 344 -25.79 4.47 41.53
N SER A 345 -27.04 4.40 41.10
CA SER A 345 -28.06 5.42 41.39
C SER A 345 -28.36 5.47 42.90
N SER A 346 -28.20 6.67 43.48
CA SER A 346 -28.49 6.92 44.89
C SER A 346 -30.00 6.88 45.16
N GLN A 347 -30.54 5.72 45.55
CA GLN A 347 -31.86 5.66 46.19
C GLN A 347 -31.73 5.67 47.71
N THR A 348 -32.25 6.74 48.31
CA THR A 348 -32.33 6.93 49.76
C THR A 348 -33.31 5.92 50.39
N GLY A 349 -32.78 4.88 51.04
CA GLY A 349 -33.55 3.89 51.79
C GLY A 349 -33.10 3.80 53.23
N THR A 350 -33.80 4.50 54.14
CA THR A 350 -33.50 4.46 55.57
C THR A 350 -34.11 3.21 56.22
N GLN A 351 -33.29 2.28 56.73
CA GLN A 351 -33.74 1.42 57.83
C GLN A 351 -32.58 0.90 58.71
N THR A 352 -32.79 1.05 60.01
CA THR A 352 -31.89 0.67 61.09
C THR A 352 -32.24 -0.71 61.61
N THR A 353 -31.27 -1.62 61.74
CA THR A 353 -31.16 -2.49 62.93
C THR A 353 -29.79 -3.16 63.04
N SER A 354 -29.28 -3.22 64.26
CA SER A 354 -28.04 -3.90 64.63
C SER A 354 -28.23 -5.41 64.75
N GLN A 355 -27.17 -6.21 64.52
CA GLN A 355 -26.80 -7.24 65.49
C GLN A 355 -25.35 -7.74 65.36
N THR A 356 -24.82 -8.18 66.49
CA THR A 356 -23.42 -8.58 66.73
C THR A 356 -23.21 -10.07 66.42
N GLY A 357 -22.06 -10.44 65.86
CA GLY A 357 -21.68 -11.85 65.65
C GLY A 357 -20.16 -12.03 65.51
N THR A 358 -19.49 -12.33 66.62
CA THR A 358 -18.04 -12.62 66.69
C THR A 358 -17.76 -14.11 66.48
N GLN A 359 -16.48 -14.47 66.25
CA GLN A 359 -15.88 -15.84 66.21
C GLN A 359 -15.85 -16.50 64.82
N THR A 360 -14.80 -17.25 64.43
CA THR A 360 -13.45 -17.47 65.01
C THR A 360 -12.49 -17.93 63.90
N ALA A 361 -11.19 -17.65 64.05
CA ALA A 361 -10.17 -18.07 63.09
C ALA A 361 -9.77 -19.55 63.23
N THR A 362 -9.36 -20.17 62.11
CA THR A 362 -8.43 -21.31 62.12
C THR A 362 -7.38 -21.11 61.03
N GLN A 363 -6.12 -21.01 61.44
CA GLN A 363 -4.97 -21.13 60.54
C GLN A 363 -4.66 -22.61 60.31
N THR A 364 -4.23 -22.98 59.10
CA THR A 364 -3.27 -24.07 58.90
C THR A 364 -2.32 -23.68 57.78
N ALA A 365 -1.02 -23.71 58.05
CA ALA A 365 0.02 -23.49 57.05
C ALA A 365 0.43 -24.82 56.39
N GLY A 366 0.83 -24.77 55.13
CA GLY A 366 1.41 -25.89 54.38
C GLY A 366 2.10 -25.38 53.12
N SER A 367 3.40 -25.61 53.01
CA SER A 367 4.28 -24.91 52.06
C SER A 367 4.68 -25.74 50.83
N ASN A 368 5.08 -25.03 49.78
CA ASN A 368 6.03 -25.39 48.71
C ASN A 368 5.54 -26.06 47.41
N ALA A 369 6.30 -25.70 46.35
CA ALA A 369 6.48 -26.35 45.05
C ALA A 369 5.38 -26.15 43.98
N ASP A 370 5.49 -25.03 43.27
CA ASP A 370 5.88 -25.03 41.85
C ASP A 370 5.58 -26.30 41.01
N GLN A 371 4.60 -26.21 40.11
CA GLN A 371 4.80 -26.51 38.69
C GLN A 371 3.75 -25.78 37.84
N THR A 372 4.20 -24.94 36.91
CA THR A 372 3.38 -24.44 35.80
C THR A 372 2.97 -25.60 34.89
N SER A 373 1.69 -25.68 34.54
CA SER A 373 1.21 -26.55 33.45
C SER A 373 0.19 -25.79 32.62
N SER A 374 0.53 -25.57 31.35
CA SER A 374 -0.26 -24.88 30.35
C SER A 374 -1.53 -25.67 30.03
N VAL A 375 -2.69 -25.07 30.28
CA VAL A 375 -3.95 -25.54 29.68
C VAL A 375 -4.03 -24.94 28.28
N ALA A 376 -3.60 -25.72 27.29
CA ALA A 376 -3.99 -25.45 25.91
C ALA A 376 -5.51 -25.64 25.80
N GLN A 377 -6.25 -24.57 25.52
CA GLN A 377 -7.63 -24.71 25.05
C GLN A 377 -7.60 -24.89 23.53
N ASP A 378 -8.01 -26.08 23.12
CA ASP A 378 -8.21 -26.45 21.73
C ASP A 378 -9.32 -25.58 21.14
N TYR A 379 -9.01 -24.76 20.15
CA TYR A 379 -9.98 -23.89 19.49
C TYR A 379 -10.50 -24.61 18.25
N ASP A 380 -11.72 -25.15 18.35
CA ASP A 380 -12.42 -25.84 17.25
C ASP A 380 -12.78 -24.84 16.13
N SER A 381 -11.87 -24.70 15.16
CA SER A 381 -11.98 -23.74 14.05
C SER A 381 -12.84 -24.27 12.91
N THR A 382 -14.15 -24.34 13.14
CA THR A 382 -15.15 -24.53 12.06
C THR A 382 -15.69 -23.22 11.48
N THR A 383 -14.99 -22.10 11.72
CA THR A 383 -15.19 -20.83 11.00
C THR A 383 -14.31 -20.76 9.76
N GLN A 384 -14.93 -20.44 8.62
CA GLN A 384 -14.28 -20.09 7.35
C GLN A 384 -13.01 -19.26 7.56
N SER A 385 -11.84 -19.81 7.21
CA SER A 385 -10.60 -19.02 7.14
C SER A 385 -10.68 -18.05 5.96
N ALA A 386 -11.26 -16.88 6.20
CA ALA A 386 -11.12 -15.76 5.29
C ALA A 386 -9.61 -15.46 5.14
N ALA A 387 -9.08 -15.57 3.93
CA ALA A 387 -7.69 -15.25 3.67
C ALA A 387 -7.49 -13.72 3.73
N GLY A 388 -7.25 -13.21 4.94
CA GLY A 388 -7.07 -11.79 5.19
C GLY A 388 -5.79 -11.21 4.60
N THR A 389 -5.62 -9.90 4.77
CA THR A 389 -4.58 -9.10 4.13
C THR A 389 -3.21 -9.31 4.77
N VAL A 390 -2.43 -10.21 4.20
CA VAL A 390 -1.01 -10.33 4.53
C VAL A 390 -0.28 -9.15 3.91
N ALA A 391 0.42 -8.40 4.74
CA ALA A 391 1.26 -7.31 4.27
C ALA A 391 2.41 -7.86 3.42
N PRO A 392 2.77 -7.19 2.30
CA PRO A 392 4.08 -7.33 1.70
C PRO A 392 5.18 -6.92 2.70
N ALA A 393 6.38 -7.48 2.54
CA ALA A 393 7.46 -7.36 3.52
C ALA A 393 8.59 -6.48 2.98
N ASP A 394 9.07 -5.55 3.82
CA ASP A 394 10.11 -4.60 3.42
C ASP A 394 11.50 -5.24 3.35
N ASN A 395 12.11 -5.17 2.16
CA ASN A 395 13.43 -5.71 1.89
C ASN A 395 14.55 -4.70 2.20
N GLY A 396 14.58 -4.18 3.44
CA GLY A 396 15.50 -3.14 3.92
C GLY A 396 17.02 -3.46 3.87
N SER A 397 17.44 -4.56 3.23
CA SER A 397 18.84 -5.01 3.12
C SER A 397 19.73 -4.14 2.22
N TYR A 398 19.16 -3.15 1.52
CA TYR A 398 19.89 -2.28 0.58
C TYR A 398 20.48 -0.99 1.19
N LEU A 399 20.25 -0.70 2.48
CA LEU A 399 20.84 0.48 3.13
C LEU A 399 22.34 0.28 3.40
N SER A 400 23.17 0.99 2.63
CA SER A 400 24.62 1.00 2.78
C SER A 400 25.03 1.48 4.17
N THR A 401 25.78 0.65 4.90
CA THR A 401 26.40 1.01 6.18
C THR A 401 27.50 2.05 5.98
N THR A 402 27.16 3.34 6.13
CA THR A 402 28.15 4.42 6.19
C THR A 402 28.95 4.33 7.49
N THR A 403 29.97 3.48 7.47
CA THR A 403 30.94 3.35 8.55
C THR A 403 31.73 4.67 8.66
N PRO A 404 31.89 5.28 9.85
CA PRO A 404 32.67 6.50 9.99
C PRO A 404 34.12 6.26 9.58
N VAL A 405 34.61 7.00 8.59
CA VAL A 405 36.02 6.92 8.16
C VAL A 405 36.91 7.45 9.29
N ALA A 406 37.59 6.55 9.97
CA ALA A 406 38.60 6.91 10.97
C ALA A 406 39.82 7.54 10.27
N THR A 407 40.13 8.78 10.62
CA THR A 407 41.25 9.54 10.06
C THR A 407 42.60 8.99 10.55
N THR A 408 43.19 8.02 9.84
CA THR A 408 44.57 7.59 10.06
C THR A 408 45.55 8.31 9.14
N THR A 409 46.49 9.02 9.76
CA THR A 409 47.54 9.80 9.07
C THR A 409 48.64 8.90 8.51
N THR A 410 48.83 8.89 7.20
CA THR A 410 49.93 8.16 6.53
C THR A 410 51.20 9.03 6.45
N PRO A 411 52.38 8.54 6.86
CA PRO A 411 53.66 9.25 6.65
C PRO A 411 54.11 9.23 5.19
N ALA A 412 54.86 10.26 4.78
CA ALA A 412 55.33 10.45 3.40
C ALA A 412 56.43 9.47 2.95
N VAL A 413 56.44 9.13 1.65
CA VAL A 413 57.56 8.46 0.97
C VAL A 413 57.85 9.16 -0.38
N THR A 414 59.14 9.33 -0.67
CA THR A 414 59.75 10.13 -1.75
C THR A 414 59.57 9.52 -3.16
N PRO A 415 59.47 10.32 -4.25
CA PRO A 415 59.22 9.82 -5.61
C PRO A 415 60.47 9.60 -6.47
N THR A 416 60.46 8.55 -7.32
CA THR A 416 61.38 8.31 -8.45
C THR A 416 60.70 7.39 -9.50
N PRO A 417 61.16 7.28 -10.77
CA PRO A 417 60.53 8.02 -11.86
C PRO A 417 59.90 7.15 -12.97
N THR A 418 59.09 7.81 -13.81
CA THR A 418 58.44 7.29 -15.01
C THR A 418 59.41 6.82 -16.11
N PRO A 419 59.08 5.74 -16.84
CA PRO A 419 59.52 5.52 -18.21
C PRO A 419 58.38 5.68 -19.24
N THR A 420 58.74 6.24 -20.39
CA THR A 420 57.85 6.71 -21.47
C THR A 420 57.26 5.58 -22.34
N ALA A 421 56.10 5.86 -22.96
CA ALA A 421 55.45 4.98 -23.94
C ALA A 421 56.22 4.87 -25.27
N THR A 422 56.03 3.73 -25.97
CA THR A 422 56.46 3.55 -27.37
C THR A 422 55.37 2.85 -28.18
N THR A 423 55.00 3.45 -29.31
CA THR A 423 53.99 2.98 -30.27
C THR A 423 54.54 1.89 -31.21
N ALA A 424 53.73 0.93 -31.64
CA ALA A 424 54.07 0.04 -32.76
C ALA A 424 52.84 -0.40 -33.59
N ILE A 425 52.93 -0.20 -34.91
CA ILE A 425 52.11 -0.69 -36.03
C ILE A 425 53.15 -1.06 -37.11
N PRO A 426 53.16 -2.27 -37.72
CA PRO A 426 52.30 -2.67 -38.86
C PRO A 426 51.91 -4.18 -38.81
N THR A 427 51.33 -4.87 -39.82
CA THR A 427 51.05 -4.59 -41.25
C THR A 427 49.75 -5.29 -41.70
N ALA A 428 49.25 -5.00 -42.91
CA ALA A 428 48.08 -5.64 -43.53
C ALA A 428 48.39 -6.90 -44.35
N THR A 429 47.36 -7.74 -44.57
CA THR A 429 47.28 -8.68 -45.71
C THR A 429 45.91 -8.54 -46.37
N SER A 430 45.89 -8.55 -47.71
CA SER A 430 44.73 -8.26 -48.56
C SER A 430 43.98 -9.51 -49.03
N SER A 431 42.65 -9.42 -49.15
CA SER A 431 41.92 -10.12 -50.21
C SER A 431 40.68 -9.33 -50.67
N THR A 432 40.55 -9.19 -51.99
CA THR A 432 39.47 -8.48 -52.70
C THR A 432 38.32 -9.42 -53.03
N SER A 433 37.08 -8.94 -52.97
CA SER A 433 36.00 -9.36 -53.89
C SER A 433 34.86 -8.34 -53.96
N SER A 434 34.53 -7.99 -55.19
CA SER A 434 33.57 -7.02 -55.72
C SER A 434 32.15 -6.97 -55.14
N ASN A 435 31.67 -5.71 -55.02
CA ASN A 435 30.30 -5.23 -55.24
C ASN A 435 29.33 -6.16 -56.01
N THR A 436 28.06 -6.17 -55.58
CA THR A 436 26.93 -5.72 -56.43
C THR A 436 25.78 -5.20 -55.56
N SER A 437 25.39 -3.93 -55.71
CA SER A 437 24.15 -3.40 -55.12
C SER A 437 22.97 -3.67 -56.04
N GLN A 438 21.84 -4.15 -55.51
CA GLN A 438 20.55 -4.10 -56.19
C GLN A 438 19.58 -3.19 -55.44
N THR A 439 19.40 -1.99 -55.98
CA THR A 439 18.29 -1.11 -55.62
C THR A 439 17.03 -1.51 -56.39
N SER A 440 15.96 -1.91 -55.71
CA SER A 440 14.64 -2.11 -56.33
C SER A 440 13.58 -1.23 -55.67
N SER A 441 13.45 -0.01 -56.19
CA SER A 441 12.32 0.87 -55.89
C SER A 441 11.02 0.29 -56.45
N CYS A 442 9.99 0.10 -55.63
CA CYS A 442 8.63 -0.17 -56.12
C CYS A 442 7.60 0.73 -55.43
N LYS A 443 6.66 1.28 -56.21
CA LYS A 443 5.78 2.37 -55.80
C LYS A 443 4.45 1.87 -55.20
N VAL A 444 4.06 2.54 -54.12
CA VAL A 444 2.70 2.81 -53.61
C VAL A 444 1.52 2.30 -54.47
N LYS A 445 0.63 1.51 -53.85
CA LYS A 445 -0.82 1.51 -54.15
C LYS A 445 -1.64 1.66 -52.88
N ARG A 446 -2.03 2.89 -52.57
CA ARG A 446 -3.00 3.24 -51.53
C ARG A 446 -4.40 2.82 -52.01
N ARG A 447 -5.10 1.93 -51.29
CA ARG A 447 -6.48 1.55 -51.63
C ARG A 447 -7.44 2.07 -50.56
N MET A 448 -8.15 3.14 -50.87
CA MET A 448 -9.25 3.60 -50.02
C MET A 448 -10.41 2.59 -50.09
N ARG A 449 -11.04 2.32 -48.95
CA ARG A 449 -12.45 1.94 -48.88
C ARG A 449 -13.13 2.92 -47.92
N LYS A 450 -14.19 3.58 -48.41
CA LYS A 450 -15.28 4.06 -47.58
C LYS A 450 -16.31 2.95 -47.52
N LEU A 451 -16.71 2.56 -46.32
CA LEU A 451 -18.09 2.64 -45.84
C LEU A 451 -18.04 2.52 -44.32
#